data_AF-A0A817RK50-F1
#
_entry.id   AF-A0A817RK50-F1
#
_cell.length_a   1.000
_cell.length_b   1.000
_cell.length_c   1.000
_cell.angle_alpha   90.00
_cell.angle_beta   90.00
_cell.angle_gamma   90.00
#
_symmetry.space_group_name_H-M   'P 1'
#
loop_
_entity.id
_entity.type
_entity.pdbx_description
1 polymer ?
#
loop_
_entity_poly.entity_id
_entity_poly.type
_entity_poly.pdbx_seq_one_letter_code
_entity_poly.pdbx_strand_id
1 'polypeptide(L)'
;RWALDFYSLPYKSINYSPFEPRALEHAPPTLQKLVPIIEDPNNESFFISDSTPILLYLDNHYGNKKTLFPQNMTVGKDAIIQYCLKLDSQLGLYARRLAYLYVISEKPAILSVFIDRNYAKTSCDDWLSYIRGLMSSCFIIARVGIHRIREEHISEKLICILEEIKQNIDGKQYLFNEQFTAADLTLTSLIKPLTIVPPLFTKYKSVFEYCDRIRARHDPKPLEEPFVGRLLKHQRQKRQPSQYQSTIRNIIWYMFYILFYPLKFLFIIDTETDQLYQYPSTNTNERAHNDNRILKGDSFIGTIIFFITYFWHLCFTIPQQMEFVNNEGNRILHLQK
;
A
#
# COMPACT_ATOMS: atom_id res chain seq x y z
N ARG A 1 -12.37 3.10 9.49
CA ARG A 1 -11.89 3.15 10.89
C ARG A 1 -11.91 4.59 11.39
N TRP A 2 -10.97 5.45 11.00
CA TRP A 2 -10.98 6.85 11.46
C TRP A 2 -12.30 7.58 11.24
N ALA A 3 -13.00 7.39 10.11
CA ALA A 3 -14.33 7.97 9.93
C ALA A 3 -15.37 7.46 10.97
N LEU A 4 -15.36 6.17 11.30
CA LEU A 4 -16.21 5.62 12.37
C LEU A 4 -15.88 6.27 13.71
N ASP A 5 -14.60 6.44 14.01
CA ASP A 5 -14.14 7.12 15.21
C ASP A 5 -14.55 8.61 15.22
N PHE A 6 -14.46 9.31 14.09
CA PHE A 6 -14.90 10.69 13.91
C PHE A 6 -16.40 10.87 14.20
N TYR A 7 -17.23 9.96 13.69
CA TYR A 7 -18.67 9.93 14.00
C TYR A 7 -18.99 9.29 15.36
N SER A 8 -17.98 8.88 16.14
CA SER A 8 -18.13 8.22 17.44
C SER A 8 -19.01 6.95 17.38
N LEU A 9 -18.92 6.21 16.28
CA LEU A 9 -19.68 4.98 16.06
C LEU A 9 -18.94 3.78 16.68
N PRO A 10 -19.60 2.94 17.49
CA PRO A 10 -19.01 1.69 17.96
C PRO A 10 -18.83 0.73 16.78
N TYR A 11 -17.68 0.06 16.69
CA TYR A 11 -17.42 -0.94 15.65
C TYR A 11 -16.56 -2.09 16.17
N LYS A 12 -16.74 -3.26 15.55
CA LYS A 12 -15.88 -4.43 15.74
C LYS A 12 -14.98 -4.59 14.52
N SER A 13 -13.67 -4.59 14.73
CA SER A 13 -12.71 -4.85 13.64
C SER A 13 -12.54 -6.35 13.44
N ILE A 14 -12.72 -6.81 12.19
CA ILE A 14 -12.40 -8.16 11.77
C ILE A 14 -11.13 -8.08 10.92
N ASN A 15 -10.05 -8.70 11.38
CA ASN A 15 -8.79 -8.71 10.64
C ASN A 15 -8.88 -9.70 9.48
N TYR A 16 -8.81 -9.18 8.25
CA TYR A 16 -8.78 -9.98 7.04
C TYR A 16 -7.34 -10.33 6.66
N SER A 17 -7.04 -11.62 6.55
CA SER A 17 -5.80 -12.08 5.93
C SER A 17 -5.98 -12.13 4.41
N PRO A 18 -5.10 -11.52 3.60
CA PRO A 18 -5.16 -11.60 2.13
C PRO A 18 -5.13 -13.03 1.56
N PHE A 19 -4.71 -14.01 2.37
CA PHE A 19 -4.60 -15.42 2.04
C PHE A 19 -5.72 -16.29 2.61
N GLU A 20 -6.71 -15.68 3.28
CA GLU A 20 -7.85 -16.39 3.88
C GLU A 20 -9.17 -15.75 3.44
N PRO A 21 -9.73 -16.19 2.30
CA PRO A 21 -10.97 -15.64 1.75
C PRO A 21 -12.18 -15.79 2.69
N ARG A 22 -12.11 -16.72 3.66
CA ARG A 22 -13.21 -17.11 4.54
C ARG A 22 -13.76 -15.96 5.37
N ALA A 23 -12.91 -15.00 5.74
CA ALA A 23 -13.32 -13.83 6.50
C ALA A 23 -14.31 -12.89 5.75
N LEU A 24 -14.52 -13.11 4.44
CA LEU A 24 -15.50 -12.40 3.62
C LEU A 24 -16.63 -13.32 3.11
N GLU A 25 -16.80 -14.51 3.69
CA GLU A 25 -17.90 -15.43 3.32
C GLU A 25 -19.28 -14.91 3.72
N HIS A 26 -19.37 -14.18 4.84
CA HIS A 26 -20.61 -13.55 5.30
C HIS A 26 -21.06 -12.38 4.41
N ALA A 27 -20.14 -11.76 3.67
CA ALA A 27 -20.50 -10.70 2.75
C ALA A 27 -21.26 -11.25 1.52
N PRO A 28 -22.28 -10.53 1.01
CA PRO A 28 -23.05 -10.97 -0.15
C PRO A 28 -22.16 -11.35 -1.34
N PRO A 29 -22.51 -12.39 -2.11
CA PRO A 29 -21.72 -12.82 -3.26
C PRO A 29 -21.63 -11.76 -4.37
N THR A 30 -22.60 -10.85 -4.42
CA THR A 30 -22.64 -9.69 -5.34
C THR A 30 -21.72 -8.56 -4.91
N LEU A 31 -21.26 -8.53 -3.66
CA LEU A 31 -20.38 -7.49 -3.16
C LEU A 31 -18.94 -7.75 -3.62
N GLN A 32 -18.27 -6.68 -4.05
CA GLN A 32 -16.85 -6.76 -4.33
C GLN A 32 -16.08 -7.04 -3.03
N LYS A 33 -15.42 -8.21 -2.97
CA LYS A 33 -14.67 -8.68 -1.78
C LYS A 33 -13.29 -8.02 -1.66
N LEU A 34 -13.26 -6.70 -1.69
CA LEU A 34 -12.06 -5.88 -1.48
C LEU A 34 -12.21 -5.05 -0.22
N VAL A 35 -11.21 -5.12 0.65
CA VAL A 35 -11.19 -4.36 1.89
C VAL A 35 -10.86 -2.88 1.62
N PRO A 36 -11.44 -1.92 2.38
CA PRO A 36 -12.34 -2.14 3.52
C PRO A 36 -13.79 -2.45 3.10
N ILE A 37 -14.46 -3.27 3.92
CA ILE A 37 -15.90 -3.53 3.87
C ILE A 37 -16.49 -3.19 5.25
N ILE A 38 -17.68 -2.59 5.27
CA ILE A 38 -18.47 -2.37 6.49
C ILE A 38 -19.83 -3.06 6.31
N GLU A 39 -20.27 -3.71 7.38
CA GLU A 39 -21.65 -4.13 7.59
C GLU A 39 -22.28 -3.17 8.59
N ASP A 40 -23.42 -2.59 8.25
CA ASP A 40 -24.24 -1.80 9.17
C ASP A 40 -25.44 -2.61 9.64
N PRO A 41 -25.38 -3.19 10.86
CA PRO A 41 -26.47 -4.02 11.38
C PRO A 41 -27.73 -3.22 11.71
N ASN A 42 -27.64 -1.89 11.85
CA ASN A 42 -28.79 -1.03 12.15
C ASN A 42 -29.63 -0.71 10.91
N ASN A 43 -29.14 -1.09 9.72
CA ASN A 43 -29.79 -0.83 8.45
C ASN A 43 -29.90 -2.14 7.67
N GLU A 44 -30.68 -3.09 8.19
CA GLU A 44 -30.93 -4.39 7.56
C GLU A 44 -29.66 -5.19 7.20
N SER A 45 -28.58 -5.06 8.00
CA SER A 45 -27.26 -5.62 7.68
C SER A 45 -26.75 -5.19 6.30
N PHE A 46 -26.85 -3.89 5.99
CA PHE A 46 -26.39 -3.34 4.72
C PHE A 46 -24.86 -3.39 4.62
N PHE A 47 -24.36 -3.93 3.50
CA PHE A 47 -22.92 -4.06 3.24
C PHE A 47 -22.45 -3.03 2.22
N ILE A 48 -21.32 -2.39 2.53
CA ILE A 48 -20.68 -1.42 1.64
C ILE A 48 -19.20 -1.75 1.54
N SER A 49 -18.69 -1.75 0.31
CA SER A 49 -17.28 -1.90 -0.01
C SER A 49 -16.69 -0.59 -0.52
N ASP A 50 -15.37 -0.49 -0.44
CA ASP A 50 -14.57 0.64 -0.90
C ASP A 50 -14.67 1.89 0.00
N SER A 51 -13.54 2.59 0.15
CA SER A 51 -13.38 3.59 1.20
C SER A 51 -14.22 4.83 0.95
N THR A 52 -14.27 5.35 -0.28
CA THR A 52 -15.03 6.56 -0.61
C THR A 52 -16.55 6.36 -0.50
N PRO A 53 -17.16 5.29 -1.04
CA PRO A 53 -18.57 4.98 -0.81
C PRO A 53 -18.92 4.80 0.68
N ILE A 54 -18.04 4.15 1.44
CA ILE A 54 -18.19 4.03 2.90
C ILE A 54 -18.24 5.41 3.56
N LEU A 55 -17.34 6.34 3.21
CA LEU A 55 -17.34 7.69 3.78
C LEU A 55 -18.65 8.43 3.48
N LEU A 56 -19.16 8.33 2.25
CA LEU A 56 -20.42 8.96 1.86
C LEU A 56 -21.62 8.37 2.60
N TYR A 57 -21.67 7.04 2.72
CA TYR A 57 -22.70 6.37 3.50
C TYR A 57 -22.69 6.84 4.95
N LEU A 58 -21.53 6.80 5.61
CA LEU A 58 -21.41 7.19 7.01
C LEU A 58 -21.83 8.65 7.22
N ASP A 59 -21.44 9.55 6.32
CA ASP A 59 -21.82 10.96 6.41
C ASP A 59 -23.32 11.16 6.21
N ASN A 60 -23.93 10.49 5.22
CA ASN A 60 -25.36 10.63 4.94
C ASN A 60 -26.24 10.07 6.08
N HIS A 61 -25.81 9.00 6.74
CA HIS A 61 -26.61 8.33 7.79
C HIS A 61 -26.30 8.83 9.20
N TYR A 62 -25.06 9.23 9.48
CA TYR A 62 -24.58 9.56 10.83
C TYR A 62 -23.98 10.98 10.95
N GLY A 63 -23.93 11.77 9.87
CA GLY A 63 -23.28 13.08 9.80
C GLY A 63 -24.07 14.27 10.37
N ASN A 64 -25.18 14.03 11.07
CA ASN A 64 -26.13 15.09 11.49
C ASN A 64 -25.51 16.20 12.36
N LYS A 65 -24.46 15.92 13.15
CA LYS A 65 -23.81 16.90 14.05
C LYS A 65 -22.44 17.37 13.56
N LYS A 66 -21.76 16.55 12.77
CA LYS A 66 -20.42 16.80 12.22
C LYS A 66 -20.37 16.08 10.88
N THR A 67 -19.90 16.75 9.84
CA THR A 67 -19.87 16.19 8.48
C THR A 67 -18.46 16.26 7.89
N LEU A 68 -18.11 15.24 7.12
CA LEU A 68 -16.90 15.20 6.27
C LEU A 68 -17.15 15.79 4.87
N PHE A 69 -18.41 16.06 4.52
CA PHE A 69 -18.88 16.63 3.25
C PHE A 69 -19.80 17.84 3.47
N PRO A 70 -19.27 18.94 4.04
CA PRO A 70 -20.01 20.19 4.25
C PRO A 70 -20.66 20.73 2.97
N GLN A 71 -21.95 21.08 3.05
CA GLN A 71 -22.73 21.60 1.92
C GLN A 71 -22.47 23.10 1.65
N ASN A 72 -22.06 23.86 2.66
CA ASN A 72 -21.88 25.30 2.58
C ASN A 72 -20.48 25.73 2.11
N MET A 73 -19.65 24.79 1.64
CA MET A 73 -18.32 25.14 1.16
C MET A 73 -18.35 25.74 -0.24
N THR A 74 -17.41 26.65 -0.49
CA THR A 74 -17.19 27.24 -1.82
C THR A 74 -16.96 26.17 -2.90
N VAL A 75 -16.34 25.05 -2.53
CA VAL A 75 -15.86 24.03 -3.48
C VAL A 75 -16.85 22.85 -3.66
N GLY A 76 -17.94 22.81 -2.90
CA GLY A 76 -18.98 21.79 -3.01
C GLY A 76 -18.55 20.37 -2.63
N LYS A 77 -19.54 19.51 -2.37
CA LYS A 77 -19.33 18.10 -1.99
C LYS A 77 -18.61 17.28 -3.07
N ASP A 78 -18.91 17.53 -4.34
CA ASP A 78 -18.36 16.75 -5.45
C ASP A 78 -16.86 16.92 -5.61
N ALA A 79 -16.33 18.13 -5.37
CA ALA A 79 -14.88 18.34 -5.43
C ALA A 79 -14.12 17.56 -4.37
N ILE A 80 -14.69 17.44 -3.16
CA ILE A 80 -14.11 16.64 -2.07
C ILE A 80 -14.08 15.16 -2.48
N ILE A 81 -15.17 14.66 -3.07
CA ILE A 81 -15.27 13.27 -3.57
C ILE A 81 -14.23 13.03 -4.66
N GLN A 82 -14.14 13.91 -5.67
CA GLN A 82 -13.18 13.79 -6.76
C GLN A 82 -11.73 13.80 -6.25
N TYR A 83 -11.45 14.64 -5.25
CA TYR A 83 -10.13 14.66 -4.63
C TYR A 83 -9.83 13.37 -3.86
N CYS A 84 -10.80 12.80 -3.14
CA CYS A 84 -10.63 11.49 -2.49
C CYS A 84 -10.34 10.38 -3.50
N LEU A 85 -11.09 10.33 -4.61
CA LEU A 85 -10.88 9.36 -5.68
C LEU A 85 -9.52 9.51 -6.35
N LYS A 86 -9.06 10.76 -6.58
CA LYS A 86 -7.71 11.05 -7.06
C LYS A 86 -6.64 10.52 -6.11
N LEU A 87 -6.78 10.79 -4.81
CA LEU A 87 -5.84 10.31 -3.81
C LEU A 87 -5.83 8.77 -3.74
N ASP A 88 -6.99 8.11 -3.73
CA ASP A 88 -7.09 6.64 -3.68
C ASP A 88 -6.44 5.97 -4.91
N SER A 89 -6.80 6.45 -6.10
CA SER A 89 -6.34 5.87 -7.37
C SER A 89 -4.87 6.15 -7.67
N GLN A 90 -4.36 7.31 -7.27
CA GLN A 90 -3.00 7.73 -7.58
C GLN A 90 -2.09 7.63 -6.36
N LEU A 91 -2.27 8.49 -5.36
CA LEU A 91 -1.40 8.55 -4.18
C LEU A 91 -1.35 7.19 -3.45
N GLY A 92 -2.51 6.60 -3.15
CA GLY A 92 -2.62 5.34 -2.42
C GLY A 92 -2.00 4.16 -3.16
N LEU A 93 -2.11 4.13 -4.49
CA LEU A 93 -1.48 3.10 -5.32
C LEU A 93 0.04 3.27 -5.35
N TYR A 94 0.52 4.46 -5.70
CA TYR A 94 1.95 4.73 -5.86
C TYR A 94 2.70 4.64 -4.54
N ALA A 95 2.11 5.15 -3.46
CA ALA A 95 2.68 5.08 -2.12
C ALA A 95 2.90 3.63 -1.67
N ARG A 96 1.92 2.75 -1.87
CA ARG A 96 2.04 1.33 -1.51
C ARG A 96 3.08 0.61 -2.35
N ARG A 97 3.11 0.84 -3.66
CA ARG A 97 4.11 0.25 -4.58
C ARG A 97 5.53 0.58 -4.15
N LEU A 98 5.81 1.86 -3.87
CA LEU A 98 7.14 2.29 -3.44
C LEU A 98 7.48 1.86 -2.02
N ALA A 99 6.50 1.88 -1.10
CA ALA A 99 6.70 1.35 0.24
C ALA A 99 7.06 -0.14 0.20
N TYR A 100 6.34 -0.96 -0.57
CA TYR A 100 6.68 -2.37 -0.70
C TYR A 100 7.99 -2.59 -1.44
N LEU A 101 8.31 -1.81 -2.49
CA LEU A 101 9.61 -1.86 -3.13
C LEU A 101 10.74 -1.68 -2.10
N TYR A 102 10.61 -0.68 -1.23
CA TYR A 102 11.57 -0.44 -0.16
C TYR A 102 11.63 -1.60 0.84
N VAL A 103 10.49 -2.11 1.34
CA VAL A 103 10.49 -3.22 2.30
C VAL A 103 11.09 -4.49 1.71
N ILE A 104 10.73 -4.83 0.47
CA ILE A 104 11.23 -6.03 -0.21
C ILE A 104 12.75 -5.97 -0.37
N SER A 105 13.28 -4.80 -0.70
CA SER A 105 14.69 -4.62 -1.00
C SER A 105 15.55 -4.54 0.26
N GLU A 106 15.08 -3.77 1.25
CA GLU A 106 15.88 -3.49 2.45
C GLU A 106 15.58 -4.46 3.60
N LYS A 107 14.33 -4.90 3.72
CA LYS A 107 13.83 -5.62 4.92
C LYS A 107 12.82 -6.74 4.60
N PRO A 108 13.16 -7.68 3.71
CA PRO A 108 12.22 -8.71 3.24
C PRO A 108 11.71 -9.60 4.38
N ALA A 109 12.52 -9.84 5.43
CA ALA A 109 12.13 -10.69 6.56
C ALA A 109 10.86 -10.21 7.29
N ILE A 110 10.57 -8.90 7.27
CA ILE A 110 9.35 -8.34 7.87
C ILE A 110 8.10 -8.86 7.16
N LEU A 111 8.21 -9.19 5.87
CA LEU A 111 7.09 -9.70 5.08
C LEU A 111 6.73 -11.15 5.43
N SER A 112 7.56 -11.87 6.19
CA SER A 112 7.24 -13.24 6.64
C SER A 112 5.91 -13.35 7.37
N VAL A 113 5.46 -12.28 8.01
CA VAL A 113 4.19 -12.22 8.76
C VAL A 113 2.97 -12.47 7.90
N PHE A 114 3.07 -12.23 6.59
CA PHE A 114 2.03 -12.53 5.63
C PHE A 114 1.85 -14.04 5.43
N ILE A 115 2.93 -14.81 5.51
CA ILE A 115 2.91 -16.28 5.41
C ILE A 115 2.67 -16.93 6.76
N ASP A 116 3.36 -16.45 7.81
CA ASP A 116 3.26 -16.99 9.17
C ASP A 116 1.86 -16.77 9.78
N ARG A 117 1.08 -15.83 9.22
CA ARG A 117 -0.23 -15.36 9.73
C ARG A 117 -0.18 -14.84 11.18
N ASN A 118 1.02 -14.65 11.73
CA ASN A 118 1.23 -14.20 13.09
C ASN A 118 1.55 -12.71 13.11
N TYR A 119 0.50 -11.88 13.09
CA TYR A 119 0.60 -10.43 13.24
C TYR A 119 0.92 -9.98 14.68
N ALA A 120 1.19 -10.91 15.60
CA ALA A 120 1.69 -10.61 16.95
C ALA A 120 3.21 -10.85 17.07
N LYS A 121 3.88 -11.29 15.99
CA LYS A 121 5.30 -11.58 16.00
C LYS A 121 6.13 -10.34 16.34
N THR A 122 6.97 -10.43 17.36
CA THR A 122 7.75 -9.28 17.87
C THR A 122 9.11 -9.10 17.19
N SER A 123 9.61 -10.14 16.51
CA SER A 123 10.89 -10.13 15.76
C SER A 123 10.82 -11.07 14.55
N CYS A 124 11.55 -10.72 13.49
CA CYS A 124 11.70 -11.52 12.27
C CYS A 124 13.18 -11.83 11.99
N ASP A 125 13.98 -12.04 13.04
CA ASP A 125 15.45 -12.10 12.92
C ASP A 125 15.99 -13.49 12.51
N ASP A 126 15.14 -14.52 12.52
CA ASP A 126 15.52 -15.88 12.16
C ASP A 126 15.58 -16.12 10.63
N TRP A 127 16.35 -17.12 10.22
CA TRP A 127 16.55 -17.44 8.79
C TRP A 127 15.27 -17.92 8.10
N LEU A 128 14.34 -18.58 8.82
CA LEU A 128 13.04 -19.00 8.28
C LEU A 128 12.19 -17.77 7.95
N SER A 129 12.18 -16.75 8.81
CA SER A 129 11.56 -15.45 8.53
C SER A 129 12.14 -14.80 7.28
N TYR A 130 13.45 -14.90 7.06
CA TYR A 130 14.05 -14.35 5.84
C TYR A 130 13.53 -15.07 4.58
N ILE A 131 13.53 -16.42 4.57
CA ILE A 131 13.03 -17.21 3.44
C ILE A 131 11.54 -16.93 3.20
N ARG A 132 10.71 -16.97 4.25
CA ARG A 132 9.28 -16.65 4.12
C ARG A 132 9.06 -15.20 3.69
N GLY A 133 9.95 -14.30 4.10
CA GLY A 133 10.01 -12.94 3.60
C GLY A 133 10.18 -12.89 2.09
N LEU A 134 11.17 -13.60 1.54
CA LEU A 134 11.41 -13.68 0.09
C LEU A 134 10.22 -14.29 -0.66
N MET A 135 9.62 -15.35 -0.12
CA MET A 135 8.40 -15.94 -0.69
C MET A 135 7.27 -14.91 -0.74
N SER A 136 7.04 -14.20 0.36
CA SER A 136 6.03 -13.15 0.46
C SER A 136 6.30 -11.99 -0.50
N SER A 137 7.57 -11.62 -0.68
CA SER A 137 7.99 -10.62 -1.65
C SER A 137 7.56 -10.99 -3.06
N CYS A 138 7.74 -12.24 -3.50
CA CYS A 138 7.32 -12.67 -4.84
C CYS A 138 5.81 -12.50 -5.04
N PHE A 139 5.00 -12.92 -4.07
CA PHE A 139 3.55 -12.72 -4.10
C PHE A 139 3.15 -11.24 -4.14
N ILE A 140 3.84 -10.39 -3.36
CA ILE A 140 3.57 -8.96 -3.32
C ILE A 140 3.98 -8.30 -4.64
N ILE A 141 5.12 -8.67 -5.24
CA ILE A 141 5.57 -8.16 -6.54
C ILE A 141 4.53 -8.46 -7.61
N ALA A 142 4.01 -9.68 -7.64
CA ALA A 142 2.97 -10.10 -8.56
C ALA A 142 1.68 -9.32 -8.35
N ARG A 143 1.17 -9.33 -7.11
CA ARG A 143 -0.14 -8.77 -6.79
C ARG A 143 -0.19 -7.25 -6.88
N VAL A 144 0.88 -6.57 -6.48
CA VAL A 144 0.92 -5.10 -6.43
C VAL A 144 1.50 -4.53 -7.74
N GLY A 145 2.13 -5.35 -8.59
CA GLY A 145 2.73 -4.92 -9.84
C GLY A 145 4.02 -4.11 -9.63
N ILE A 146 4.83 -4.47 -8.65
CA ILE A 146 6.06 -3.70 -8.31
C ILE A 146 7.05 -3.73 -9.47
N HIS A 147 7.12 -4.84 -10.20
CA HIS A 147 7.99 -4.98 -11.38
C HIS A 147 7.74 -3.93 -12.48
N ARG A 148 6.57 -3.26 -12.48
CA ARG A 148 6.18 -2.25 -13.48
C ARG A 148 6.43 -0.80 -13.05
N ILE A 149 7.00 -0.56 -11.86
CA ILE A 149 7.19 0.80 -11.32
C ILE A 149 7.91 1.73 -12.30
N ARG A 150 8.95 1.22 -12.97
CA ARG A 150 9.75 1.98 -13.93
C ARG A 150 9.00 2.24 -15.23
N GLU A 151 8.39 1.21 -15.81
CA GLU A 151 7.63 1.29 -17.07
C GLU A 151 6.44 2.25 -16.94
N GLU A 152 5.79 2.26 -15.78
CA GLU A 152 4.62 3.09 -15.53
C GLU A 152 4.96 4.48 -14.96
N HIS A 153 6.25 4.83 -14.81
CA HIS A 153 6.72 6.10 -14.24
C HIS A 153 6.09 6.44 -12.88
N ILE A 154 5.96 5.44 -12.01
CA ILE A 154 5.22 5.55 -10.74
C ILE A 154 5.90 6.53 -9.78
N SER A 155 7.23 6.57 -9.76
CA SER A 155 8.00 7.45 -8.89
C SER A 155 7.81 8.92 -9.27
N GLU A 156 7.88 9.22 -10.55
CA GLU A 156 7.72 10.56 -11.11
C GLU A 156 6.29 11.05 -10.91
N LYS A 157 5.29 10.21 -11.20
CA LYS A 157 3.88 10.54 -10.96
C LYS A 157 3.60 10.79 -9.48
N LEU A 158 4.19 10.00 -8.58
CA LEU A 158 4.07 10.24 -7.14
C LEU A 158 4.69 11.58 -6.75
N ILE A 159 5.89 11.89 -7.24
CA ILE A 159 6.56 13.16 -6.99
C ILE A 159 5.67 14.33 -7.43
N CYS A 160 5.10 14.28 -8.63
CA CYS A 160 4.19 15.32 -9.12
C CYS A 160 2.99 15.53 -8.18
N ILE A 161 2.36 14.45 -7.72
CA ILE A 161 1.22 14.52 -6.79
C ILE A 161 1.64 15.08 -5.43
N LEU A 162 2.81 14.69 -4.92
CA LEU A 162 3.30 15.18 -3.63
C LEU A 162 3.66 16.67 -3.69
N GLU A 163 4.24 17.15 -4.81
CA GLU A 163 4.47 18.59 -5.01
C GLU A 163 3.14 19.35 -5.13
N GLU A 164 2.16 18.83 -5.86
CA GLU A 164 0.82 19.43 -5.94
C GLU A 164 0.16 19.51 -4.56
N ILE A 165 0.19 18.43 -3.78
CA ILE A 165 -0.34 18.41 -2.40
C ILE A 165 0.40 19.44 -1.54
N LYS A 166 1.73 19.46 -1.60
CA LYS A 166 2.57 20.39 -0.84
C LYS A 166 2.21 21.85 -1.13
N GLN A 167 2.00 22.20 -2.40
CA GLN A 167 1.54 23.53 -2.79
C GLN A 167 0.12 23.80 -2.30
N ASN A 168 -0.78 22.82 -2.41
CA ASN A 168 -2.17 22.97 -2.02
C ASN A 168 -2.38 23.16 -0.52
N ILE A 169 -1.51 22.61 0.33
CA ILE A 169 -1.58 22.74 1.79
C ILE A 169 -0.79 23.94 2.33
N ASP A 170 0.04 24.57 1.51
CA ASP A 170 0.90 25.65 2.00
C ASP A 170 0.07 26.83 2.53
N GLY A 171 0.37 27.26 3.75
CA GLY A 171 -0.41 28.27 4.47
C GLY A 171 -1.85 27.88 4.85
N LYS A 172 -2.36 26.70 4.47
CA LYS A 172 -3.74 26.29 4.75
C LYS A 172 -3.88 25.46 6.01
N GLN A 173 -5.01 25.65 6.68
CA GLN A 173 -5.38 24.82 7.84
C GLN A 173 -5.82 23.42 7.42
N TYR A 174 -6.62 23.34 6.35
CA TYR A 174 -7.21 22.15 5.73
C TYR A 174 -7.04 22.20 4.21
N LEU A 175 -7.16 21.07 3.50
CA LEU A 175 -7.00 21.03 2.03
C LEU A 175 -7.94 22.00 1.30
N PHE A 176 -9.19 22.07 1.78
CA PHE A 176 -10.22 22.99 1.29
C PHE A 176 -10.36 24.26 2.13
N ASN A 177 -9.35 24.58 2.96
CA ASN A 177 -9.19 25.76 3.83
C ASN A 177 -10.23 25.96 4.95
N GLU A 178 -11.50 25.69 4.70
CA GLU A 178 -12.61 26.07 5.58
C GLU A 178 -12.75 25.15 6.81
N GLN A 179 -12.74 23.83 6.61
CA GLN A 179 -12.83 22.85 7.71
C GLN A 179 -12.23 21.49 7.34
N PHE A 180 -12.17 20.59 8.31
CA PHE A 180 -11.77 19.19 8.12
C PHE A 180 -12.80 18.46 7.25
N THR A 181 -12.32 17.73 6.25
CA THR A 181 -13.14 17.01 5.27
C THR A 181 -12.66 15.58 5.05
N ALA A 182 -13.44 14.81 4.28
CA ALA A 182 -13.02 13.49 3.81
C ALA A 182 -11.67 13.53 3.07
N ALA A 183 -11.32 14.61 2.37
CA ALA A 183 -10.05 14.70 1.67
C ALA A 183 -8.84 14.72 2.61
N ASP A 184 -8.94 15.44 3.74
CA ASP A 184 -7.88 15.51 4.75
C ASP A 184 -7.67 14.14 5.41
N LEU A 185 -8.78 13.46 5.71
CA LEU A 185 -8.80 12.11 6.26
C LEU A 185 -8.14 11.13 5.28
N THR A 186 -8.52 11.18 4.00
CA THR A 186 -8.01 10.31 2.94
C THR A 186 -6.52 10.52 2.72
N LEU A 187 -6.06 11.77 2.56
CA LEU A 187 -4.63 12.11 2.42
C LEU A 187 -3.82 11.55 3.60
N THR A 188 -4.26 11.85 4.81
CA THR A 188 -3.56 11.47 6.05
C THR A 188 -3.53 9.94 6.24
N SER A 189 -4.51 9.22 5.70
CA SER A 189 -4.56 7.76 5.72
C SER A 189 -3.63 7.14 4.67
N LEU A 190 -3.64 7.67 3.45
CA LEU A 190 -2.94 7.09 2.30
C LEU A 190 -1.45 7.42 2.23
N ILE A 191 -1.01 8.53 2.86
CA ILE A 191 0.41 8.90 2.84
C ILE A 191 1.27 8.03 3.76
N LYS A 192 0.66 7.32 4.71
CA LYS A 192 1.37 6.58 5.77
C LYS A 192 2.44 5.60 5.26
N PRO A 193 2.22 4.82 4.19
CA PRO A 193 3.25 3.92 3.66
C PRO A 193 4.54 4.64 3.26
N LEU A 194 4.51 5.92 2.89
CA LEU A 194 5.71 6.66 2.52
C LEU A 194 6.62 7.01 3.69
N THR A 195 6.14 6.91 4.94
CA THR A 195 6.97 7.13 6.14
C THR A 195 8.13 6.13 6.26
N ILE A 196 8.04 4.98 5.58
CA ILE A 196 9.11 3.99 5.57
C ILE A 196 10.11 4.19 4.42
N VAL A 197 9.85 5.13 3.49
CA VAL A 197 10.73 5.47 2.36
C VAL A 197 11.50 6.76 2.71
N PRO A 198 12.74 6.68 3.24
CA PRO A 198 13.38 7.84 3.87
C PRO A 198 13.58 9.07 2.97
N PRO A 199 13.99 8.94 1.69
CA PRO A 199 14.15 10.10 0.82
C PRO A 199 12.87 10.92 0.64
N LEU A 200 11.73 10.24 0.41
CA LEU A 200 10.43 10.89 0.22
C LEU A 200 9.91 11.47 1.54
N PHE A 201 10.04 10.74 2.65
CA PHE A 201 9.66 11.23 3.97
C PHE A 201 10.41 12.52 4.32
N THR A 202 11.70 12.58 4.01
CA THR A 202 12.53 13.76 4.27
C THR A 202 12.19 14.92 3.35
N LYS A 203 12.01 14.69 2.04
CA LYS A 203 11.69 15.75 1.05
C LYS A 203 10.36 16.42 1.35
N TYR A 204 9.33 15.63 1.65
CA TYR A 204 7.95 16.09 1.81
C TYR A 204 7.55 16.21 3.28
N LYS A 205 8.51 16.49 4.18
CA LYS A 205 8.30 16.57 5.63
C LYS A 205 7.10 17.45 5.99
N SER A 206 6.92 18.59 5.32
CA SER A 206 5.79 19.49 5.55
C SER A 206 4.42 18.84 5.30
N VAL A 207 4.32 17.94 4.32
CA VAL A 207 3.09 17.17 4.05
C VAL A 207 2.82 16.16 5.18
N PHE A 208 3.86 15.52 5.71
CA PHE A 208 3.71 14.63 6.87
C PHE A 208 3.34 15.40 8.13
N GLU A 209 3.97 16.56 8.39
CA GLU A 209 3.64 17.44 9.51
C GLU A 209 2.21 17.95 9.43
N TYR A 210 1.73 18.28 8.22
CA TYR A 210 0.32 18.57 7.96
C TYR A 210 -0.56 17.39 8.39
N CYS A 211 -0.26 16.18 7.91
CA CYS A 211 -1.05 14.99 8.23
C CYS A 211 -1.05 14.65 9.73
N ASP A 212 0.09 14.82 10.39
CA ASP A 212 0.23 14.61 11.83
C ASP A 212 -0.58 15.66 12.63
N ARG A 213 -0.61 16.92 12.18
CA ARG A 213 -1.47 17.97 12.75
C ARG A 213 -2.95 17.65 12.58
N ILE A 214 -3.37 17.21 11.39
CA ILE A 214 -4.77 16.82 11.14
C ILE A 214 -5.15 15.68 12.08
N ARG A 215 -4.30 14.66 12.19
CA ARG A 215 -4.52 13.52 13.08
C ARG A 215 -4.60 13.95 14.55
N ALA A 216 -3.68 14.78 15.03
CA ALA A 216 -3.68 15.26 16.41
C ALA A 216 -4.96 16.03 16.80
N ARG A 217 -5.63 16.66 15.81
CA ARG A 217 -6.87 17.42 16.04
C ARG A 217 -8.13 16.59 15.90
N HIS A 218 -8.15 15.62 14.99
CA HIS A 218 -9.39 14.98 14.53
C HIS A 218 -9.42 13.45 14.70
N ASP A 219 -8.31 12.83 15.10
CA ASP A 219 -8.27 11.40 15.41
C ASP A 219 -8.42 11.21 16.93
N PRO A 220 -9.59 10.77 17.43
CA PRO A 220 -9.82 10.63 18.87
C PRO A 220 -9.02 9.46 19.46
N LYS A 221 -8.45 8.58 18.64
CA LYS A 221 -7.62 7.46 19.08
C LYS A 221 -6.21 7.63 18.55
N PRO A 222 -5.17 7.70 19.40
CA PRO A 222 -3.81 7.62 18.90
C PRO A 222 -3.65 6.30 18.15
N LEU A 223 -3.08 6.37 16.94
CA LEU A 223 -2.78 5.19 16.14
C LEU A 223 -1.99 4.20 17.00
N GLU A 224 -2.52 2.99 17.18
CA GLU A 224 -1.66 1.85 17.47
C GLU A 224 -0.58 1.82 16.37
N GLU A 225 0.70 1.87 16.74
CA GLU A 225 1.78 1.80 15.75
C GLU A 225 1.51 0.59 14.84
N PRO A 226 1.42 0.76 13.51
CA PRO A 226 1.16 -0.35 12.61
C PRO A 226 2.17 -1.46 12.89
N PHE A 227 1.72 -2.72 12.83
CA PHE A 227 2.55 -3.87 13.12
C PHE A 227 3.93 -3.83 12.43
N VAL A 228 3.94 -3.49 11.14
CA VAL A 228 5.17 -3.29 10.34
C VAL A 228 6.04 -2.17 10.91
N GLY A 229 5.45 -1.07 11.38
CA GLY A 229 6.16 0.02 12.04
C GLY A 229 6.86 -0.42 13.34
N ARG A 230 6.20 -1.24 14.16
CA ARG A 230 6.78 -1.82 15.38
C ARG A 230 7.97 -2.72 15.06
N LEU A 231 7.83 -3.61 14.08
CA LEU A 231 8.92 -4.47 13.61
C LEU A 231 10.11 -3.66 13.07
N LEU A 232 9.84 -2.63 12.27
CA LEU A 232 10.88 -1.74 11.74
C LEU A 232 11.65 -1.01 12.84
N LYS A 233 10.96 -0.59 13.90
CA LYS A 233 11.55 0.09 15.06
C LYS A 233 12.40 -0.87 15.89
N HIS A 234 11.90 -2.09 16.13
CA HIS A 234 12.67 -3.14 16.82
C HIS A 234 13.96 -3.49 16.07
N GLN A 235 13.89 -3.61 14.74
CA GLN A 235 15.08 -3.81 13.90
C GLN A 235 16.04 -2.61 13.93
N ARG A 236 15.54 -1.36 13.94
CA ARG A 236 16.40 -0.16 14.05
C ARG A 236 17.14 -0.09 15.39
N GLN A 237 16.53 -0.56 16.47
CA GLN A 237 17.14 -0.60 17.80
C GLN A 237 18.25 -1.67 17.88
N LYS A 238 18.10 -2.78 17.15
CA LYS A 238 19.17 -3.77 16.95
C LYS A 238 20.15 -3.28 15.89
N ARG A 239 21.03 -2.34 16.28
CA ARG A 239 21.96 -1.59 15.42
C ARG A 239 23.01 -2.41 14.63
N GLN A 240 22.94 -3.74 14.58
CA GLN A 240 23.74 -4.52 13.64
C GLN A 240 22.89 -5.66 13.05
N PRO A 241 22.74 -5.76 11.72
CA PRO A 241 22.34 -7.04 11.14
C PRO A 241 23.36 -8.07 11.61
N SER A 242 22.90 -9.16 12.21
CA SER A 242 23.83 -10.25 12.53
C SER A 242 24.60 -10.58 11.26
N GLN A 243 25.93 -10.65 11.33
CA GLN A 243 26.83 -10.98 10.22
C GLN A 243 26.33 -12.18 9.39
N TYR A 244 25.57 -13.06 10.03
CA TYR A 244 24.83 -14.17 9.47
C TYR A 244 23.83 -13.81 8.35
N GLN A 245 23.02 -12.76 8.50
CA GLN A 245 21.98 -12.39 7.52
C GLN A 245 22.57 -11.85 6.20
N SER A 246 23.66 -11.06 6.28
CA SER A 246 24.38 -10.60 5.08
C SER A 246 25.04 -11.75 4.32
N THR A 247 25.62 -12.71 5.04
CA THR A 247 26.29 -13.87 4.44
C THR A 247 25.29 -14.79 3.74
N ILE A 248 24.14 -15.09 4.38
CA ILE A 248 23.08 -15.88 3.75
C ILE A 248 22.51 -15.18 2.52
N ARG A 249 22.25 -13.87 2.59
CA ARG A 249 21.79 -13.10 1.42
C ARG A 249 22.75 -13.25 0.25
N ASN A 250 24.05 -13.10 0.50
CA ASN A 250 25.06 -13.22 -0.54
C ASN A 250 25.13 -14.66 -1.08
N ILE A 251 25.09 -15.68 -0.23
CA ILE A 251 25.11 -17.10 -0.66
C ILE A 251 23.88 -17.43 -1.51
N ILE A 252 22.68 -17.08 -1.07
CA ILE A 252 21.44 -17.30 -1.83
C ILE A 252 21.52 -16.58 -3.17
N TRP A 253 21.99 -15.33 -3.17
CA TRP A 253 22.16 -14.53 -4.37
C TRP A 253 23.16 -15.18 -5.36
N TYR A 254 24.33 -15.63 -4.89
CA TYR A 254 25.32 -16.32 -5.72
C TYR A 254 24.81 -17.67 -6.24
N MET A 255 24.14 -18.47 -5.40
CA MET A 255 23.56 -19.75 -5.83
C MET A 255 22.54 -19.54 -6.95
N PHE A 256 21.65 -18.56 -6.81
CA PHE A 256 20.66 -18.27 -7.85
C PHE A 256 21.27 -17.61 -9.08
N TYR A 257 22.24 -16.72 -8.91
CA TYR A 257 22.98 -16.14 -10.02
C TYR A 257 23.63 -17.27 -10.84
N ILE A 258 24.36 -18.18 -10.20
CA ILE A 258 25.01 -19.29 -10.91
C ILE A 258 23.99 -20.22 -11.57
N LEU A 259 22.89 -20.56 -10.89
CA LEU A 259 21.89 -21.51 -11.40
C LEU A 259 21.04 -20.93 -12.54
N PHE A 260 20.69 -19.64 -12.48
CA PHE A 260 19.69 -19.03 -13.37
C PHE A 260 20.26 -18.00 -14.35
N TYR A 261 21.50 -17.53 -14.19
CA TYR A 261 22.16 -16.66 -15.17
C TYR A 261 22.15 -17.21 -16.61
N PRO A 262 22.42 -18.52 -16.87
CA PRO A 262 22.35 -19.05 -18.24
C PRO A 262 20.91 -19.10 -18.80
N LEU A 263 19.88 -19.06 -17.95
CA LEU A 263 18.48 -19.07 -18.35
C LEU A 263 17.93 -17.67 -18.68
N LYS A 264 18.75 -16.62 -18.57
CA LYS A 264 18.36 -15.22 -18.85
C LYS A 264 17.67 -15.03 -20.20
N PHE A 265 18.07 -15.81 -21.22
CA PHE A 265 17.49 -15.76 -22.56
C PHE A 265 16.07 -16.33 -22.63
N LEU A 266 15.72 -17.31 -21.79
CA LEU A 266 14.39 -17.93 -21.75
C LEU A 266 13.34 -17.04 -21.08
N PHE A 267 13.78 -16.03 -20.31
CA PHE A 267 12.91 -15.07 -19.63
C PHE A 267 12.84 -13.71 -20.34
N ILE A 268 13.35 -13.61 -21.58
CA ILE A 268 12.88 -12.58 -22.53
C ILE A 268 11.50 -13.03 -22.98
N ILE A 269 10.54 -12.95 -22.07
CA ILE A 269 9.14 -13.07 -22.43
C ILE A 269 8.84 -11.75 -23.14
N ASP A 270 8.58 -11.84 -24.45
CA ASP A 270 7.86 -10.78 -25.16
C ASP A 270 6.57 -10.59 -24.37
N THR A 271 6.56 -9.59 -23.49
CA THR A 271 5.33 -9.13 -22.89
C THR A 271 4.60 -8.40 -24.00
N GLU A 272 3.98 -9.15 -24.91
CA GLU A 272 2.80 -8.65 -25.58
C GLU A 272 1.96 -8.00 -24.49
N THR A 273 1.60 -6.75 -24.75
CA THR A 273 0.94 -5.83 -23.85
C THR A 273 -0.44 -6.33 -23.45
N ASP A 274 -0.51 -7.42 -22.70
CA ASP A 274 -1.69 -7.74 -21.91
C ASP A 274 -1.77 -6.63 -20.86
N GLN A 275 -2.83 -5.82 -21.00
CA GLN A 275 -3.23 -4.76 -20.08
C GLN A 275 -3.66 -5.32 -18.71
N LEU A 276 -2.83 -6.17 -18.11
CA LEU A 276 -3.13 -6.94 -16.91
C LEU A 276 -3.27 -6.09 -15.65
N TYR A 277 -2.97 -4.78 -15.70
CA TYR A 277 -3.13 -3.88 -14.56
C TYR A 277 -3.35 -2.43 -15.02
N GLN A 278 -4.58 -2.06 -15.40
CA GLN A 278 -5.01 -0.67 -15.48
C GLN A 278 -5.84 -0.31 -14.26
N TYR A 279 -5.32 0.59 -13.43
CA TYR A 279 -6.12 1.29 -12.42
C TYR A 279 -6.30 2.74 -12.89
N PRO A 280 -7.53 3.25 -13.12
CA PRO A 280 -8.82 2.56 -13.14
C PRO A 280 -9.27 2.23 -14.58
N SER A 281 -9.42 0.95 -14.90
CA SER A 281 -10.47 0.54 -15.83
C SER A 281 -11.81 0.72 -15.11
N THR A 282 -12.78 1.37 -15.74
CA THR A 282 -14.15 1.52 -15.23
C THR A 282 -14.93 0.20 -15.22
N ASN A 283 -14.34 -0.89 -15.72
CA ASN A 283 -14.96 -2.21 -15.78
C ASN A 283 -14.56 -3.07 -14.57
N THR A 284 -15.46 -3.16 -13.59
CA THR A 284 -15.25 -3.78 -12.28
C THR A 284 -15.13 -5.31 -12.29
N ASN A 285 -15.58 -5.99 -13.36
CA ASN A 285 -15.55 -7.45 -13.47
C ASN A 285 -14.16 -8.00 -13.86
N GLU A 286 -13.39 -7.28 -14.66
CA GLU A 286 -12.02 -7.69 -15.04
C GLU A 286 -11.08 -7.72 -13.82
N ARG A 287 -11.30 -6.80 -12.87
CA ARG A 287 -10.52 -6.68 -11.64
C ARG A 287 -10.58 -7.91 -10.74
N ALA A 288 -11.76 -8.51 -10.58
CA ALA A 288 -11.94 -9.73 -9.79
C ALA A 288 -11.38 -10.98 -10.49
N HIS A 289 -11.23 -10.95 -11.82
CA HIS A 289 -10.75 -12.07 -12.59
C HIS A 289 -9.21 -12.23 -12.52
N ASN A 290 -8.47 -11.12 -12.49
CA ASN A 290 -7.00 -11.12 -12.39
C ASN A 290 -6.50 -11.61 -11.01
N ASP A 291 -7.14 -11.20 -9.91
CA ASP A 291 -6.79 -11.68 -8.56
C ASP A 291 -7.09 -13.19 -8.39
N ASN A 292 -8.12 -13.71 -9.06
CA ASN A 292 -8.43 -15.14 -9.07
C ASN A 292 -7.47 -15.97 -9.95
N ARG A 293 -6.95 -15.41 -11.06
CA ARG A 293 -6.00 -16.11 -11.94
C ARG A 293 -4.64 -16.37 -11.28
N ILE A 294 -4.16 -15.44 -10.45
CA ILE A 294 -2.88 -15.60 -9.73
C ILE A 294 -2.96 -16.74 -8.69
N LEU A 295 -4.15 -17.04 -8.17
CA LEU A 295 -4.35 -18.01 -7.09
C LEU A 295 -4.91 -19.37 -7.54
N LYS A 296 -5.48 -19.48 -8.74
CA LYS A 296 -6.04 -20.73 -9.31
C LYS A 296 -5.09 -21.47 -10.26
N GLY A 297 -3.79 -21.38 -10.01
CA GLY A 297 -2.84 -22.29 -10.64
C GLY A 297 -2.97 -23.68 -10.02
N ASP A 298 -3.98 -24.46 -10.42
CA ASP A 298 -4.29 -25.78 -9.84
C ASP A 298 -3.20 -26.84 -10.11
N SER A 299 -2.11 -26.48 -10.81
CA SER A 299 -0.95 -27.34 -11.04
C SER A 299 0.27 -26.88 -10.25
N PHE A 300 0.95 -27.84 -9.61
CA PHE A 300 2.25 -27.66 -8.97
C PHE A 300 3.27 -26.97 -9.89
N ILE A 301 3.23 -27.30 -11.18
CA ILE A 301 4.07 -26.70 -12.23
C ILE A 301 3.79 -25.20 -12.38
N GLY A 302 2.51 -24.79 -12.41
CA GLY A 302 2.14 -23.38 -12.49
C GLY A 302 2.63 -22.55 -11.30
N THR A 303 2.59 -23.13 -10.10
CA THR A 303 3.13 -22.50 -8.88
C THR A 303 4.65 -22.34 -8.95
N ILE A 304 5.37 -23.34 -9.48
CA ILE A 304 6.82 -23.26 -9.69
C ILE A 304 7.16 -22.18 -10.70
N ILE A 305 6.49 -22.16 -11.86
CA ILE A 305 6.73 -21.16 -12.91
C ILE A 305 6.48 -19.75 -12.35
N PHE A 306 5.34 -19.55 -11.68
CA PHE A 306 5.03 -18.29 -11.00
C PHE A 306 6.16 -17.86 -10.06
N PHE A 307 6.63 -18.76 -9.20
CA PHE A 307 7.69 -18.44 -8.26
C PHE A 307 8.99 -18.08 -8.99
N ILE A 308 9.40 -18.85 -9.98
CA ILE A 308 10.62 -18.58 -10.77
C ILE A 308 10.54 -17.21 -11.44
N THR A 309 9.42 -16.89 -12.09
CA THR A 309 9.21 -15.59 -12.76
C THR A 309 9.31 -14.41 -11.79
N TYR A 310 8.65 -14.47 -10.64
CA TYR A 310 8.67 -13.35 -9.70
C TYR A 310 9.94 -13.30 -8.85
N PHE A 311 10.58 -14.44 -8.63
CA PHE A 311 11.91 -14.50 -8.04
C PHE A 311 12.96 -13.89 -8.96
N TRP A 312 12.83 -14.09 -10.28
CA TRP A 312 13.64 -13.40 -11.28
C TRP A 312 13.52 -11.87 -11.15
N HIS A 313 12.29 -11.35 -11.11
CA HIS A 313 12.07 -9.92 -10.88
C HIS A 313 12.66 -9.44 -9.55
N LEU A 314 12.48 -10.19 -8.47
CA LEU A 314 13.07 -9.90 -7.16
C LEU A 314 14.59 -9.76 -7.22
N CYS A 315 15.26 -10.61 -7.99
CA CYS A 315 16.72 -10.64 -8.07
C CYS A 315 17.31 -9.61 -9.05
N PHE A 316 16.61 -9.30 -10.15
CA PHE A 316 17.19 -8.50 -11.25
C PHE A 316 16.46 -7.18 -11.50
N THR A 317 15.13 -7.14 -11.40
CA THR A 317 14.36 -5.92 -11.67
C THR A 317 14.31 -5.00 -10.44
N ILE A 318 14.05 -5.57 -9.26
CA ILE A 318 13.87 -4.82 -8.02
C ILE A 318 15.13 -4.02 -7.62
N PRO A 319 16.36 -4.56 -7.67
CA PRO A 319 17.55 -3.77 -7.35
C PRO A 319 17.74 -2.57 -8.29
N GLN A 320 17.48 -2.73 -9.59
CA GLN A 320 17.58 -1.62 -10.55
C GLN A 320 16.54 -0.53 -10.27
N GLN A 321 15.32 -0.90 -9.88
CA GLN A 321 14.29 0.05 -9.48
C GLN A 321 14.64 0.79 -8.19
N MET A 322 15.23 0.10 -7.21
CA MET A 322 15.68 0.74 -5.97
C MET A 322 16.83 1.73 -6.21
N GLU A 323 17.78 1.35 -7.07
CA GLU A 323 18.84 2.26 -7.48
C GLU A 323 18.26 3.53 -8.10
N PHE A 324 17.25 3.40 -8.97
CA PHE A 324 16.54 4.55 -9.52
C PHE A 324 15.84 5.39 -8.45
N VAL A 325 15.10 4.78 -7.51
CA VAL A 325 14.42 5.53 -6.43
C VAL A 325 15.42 6.28 -5.54
N ASN A 326 16.58 5.68 -5.28
CA ASN A 326 17.63 6.31 -4.48
C ASN A 326 18.37 7.41 -5.29
N ASN A 327 18.79 7.13 -6.51
CA ASN A 327 19.60 8.03 -7.34
C ASN A 327 18.77 9.15 -7.97
N GLU A 328 17.62 8.83 -8.56
CA GLU A 328 16.73 9.82 -9.19
C GLU A 328 15.95 10.61 -8.13
N GLY A 329 15.63 10.01 -6.98
CA GLY A 329 15.18 10.74 -5.81
C GLY A 329 16.16 11.85 -5.43
N ASN A 330 17.47 11.53 -5.41
CA ASN A 330 18.52 12.51 -5.15
C ASN A 330 18.70 13.51 -6.31
N ARG A 331 18.60 13.08 -7.57
CA ARG A 331 18.76 13.96 -8.73
C ARG A 331 17.62 14.96 -8.86
N ILE A 332 16.37 14.53 -8.68
CA ILE A 332 15.18 15.42 -8.65
C ILE A 332 15.23 16.35 -7.44
N LEU A 333 15.77 15.91 -6.30
CA LEU A 333 16.05 16.76 -5.14
C LEU A 333 17.05 17.89 -5.46
N HIS A 334 18.00 17.66 -6.38
CA HIS A 334 19.04 18.63 -6.75
C HIS A 334 18.66 19.55 -7.91
N LEU A 335 17.81 19.12 -8.85
CA LEU A 335 17.43 19.91 -10.03
C LEU A 335 16.35 20.98 -9.79
N GLN A 336 15.83 21.10 -8.56
CA GLN A 336 14.82 22.10 -8.18
C GLN A 336 15.30 23.12 -7.13
N LYS A 337 16.60 23.12 -6.82
CA LYS A 337 17.30 24.25 -6.17
C LYS A 337 17.93 25.10 -7.24
#